data_AF-A0A928FDH6-F1
#
_entry.id   AF-A0A928FDH6-F1
#
_cell.length_a   1.000
_cell.length_b   1.000
_cell.length_c   1.000
_cell.angle_alpha   90.00
_cell.angle_beta   90.00
_cell.angle_gamma   90.00
#
_symmetry.space_group_name_H-M   'P 1'
#
loop_
_entity.id
_entity.type
_entity.pdbx_description
1 polymer ?
#
loop_
_entity_poly.entity_id
_entity_poly.type
_entity_poly.pdbx_seq_one_letter_code
_entity_poly.pdbx_strand_id
1 'polypeptide(L)'
;MKRIISLILFAVLCVLPFTSCGEKDYNIDKAALAKALVDGGCFQDSMMEVPSQILKYSYEVSEDVSAVLYRGTNATAEELTVLEAPDAESAKAVLDSASAYLDTLAATYDKYNAAEAARIRNAIIIRRGRFVIACVCNDKAAAEKIIDQYCK
;
A
#
# COMPACT_ATOMS: atom_id res chain seq x y z
N MET A 1 -36.46 36.37 47.90
CA MET A 1 -35.71 35.83 49.06
C MET A 1 -35.37 34.37 48.79
N LYS A 2 -34.07 34.03 48.73
CA LYS A 2 -33.44 32.76 49.20
C LYS A 2 -33.94 31.44 48.53
N ARG A 3 -33.15 30.56 47.90
CA ARG A 3 -31.70 30.24 47.98
C ARG A 3 -31.21 29.48 46.72
N ILE A 4 -29.98 29.83 46.34
CA ILE A 4 -28.92 29.07 45.64
C ILE A 4 -28.98 27.55 45.89
N ILE A 5 -28.75 26.71 44.86
CA ILE A 5 -27.75 25.62 44.84
C ILE A 5 -27.41 25.26 43.37
N SER A 6 -26.14 25.45 43.08
CA SER A 6 -25.41 25.09 41.87
C SER A 6 -25.16 23.58 41.85
N LEU A 7 -25.35 22.92 40.71
CA LEU A 7 -24.82 21.58 40.43
C LEU A 7 -24.37 21.53 38.97
N ILE A 8 -23.19 22.11 38.77
CA ILE A 8 -22.34 21.95 37.59
C ILE A 8 -21.92 20.48 37.57
N LEU A 9 -22.56 19.65 36.73
CA LEU A 9 -22.03 18.34 36.37
C LEU A 9 -21.11 18.54 35.17
N PHE A 10 -19.84 18.74 35.50
CA PHE A 10 -18.72 18.83 34.59
C PHE A 10 -18.52 17.45 33.94
N ALA A 11 -19.27 17.17 32.87
CA ALA A 11 -18.97 16.05 31.98
C ALA A 11 -17.71 16.44 31.21
N VAL A 12 -16.56 16.05 31.77
CA VAL A 12 -15.26 16.09 31.13
C VAL A 12 -15.39 15.33 29.81
N LEU A 13 -15.59 16.07 28.73
CA LEU A 13 -15.32 15.63 27.38
C LEU A 13 -13.80 15.40 27.34
N CYS A 14 -13.38 14.18 27.65
CA CYS A 14 -12.05 13.70 27.32
C CYS A 14 -11.95 13.67 25.79
N VAL A 15 -11.72 14.85 25.20
CA VAL A 15 -11.08 14.97 23.91
C VAL A 15 -9.69 14.44 24.14
N LEU A 16 -9.54 13.12 24.07
CA LEU A 16 -8.25 12.51 23.86
C LEU A 16 -7.76 13.18 22.57
N PRO A 17 -6.68 13.97 22.60
CA PRO A 17 -5.98 14.18 21.35
C PRO A 17 -5.60 12.76 20.94
N PHE A 18 -6.23 12.24 19.88
CA PHE A 18 -5.56 11.22 19.10
C PHE A 18 -4.26 11.89 18.72
N THR A 19 -3.22 11.61 19.49
CA THR A 19 -1.86 11.87 19.07
C THR A 19 -1.69 10.91 17.91
N SER A 20 -2.18 11.32 16.75
CA SER A 20 -1.74 10.80 15.48
C SER A 20 -0.23 10.90 15.58
N CYS A 21 0.39 9.77 15.87
CA CYS A 21 1.82 9.64 15.98
C CYS A 21 2.31 10.16 14.63
N GLY A 22 2.88 11.37 14.63
CA GLY A 22 2.98 12.22 13.46
C GLY A 22 3.68 11.50 12.33
N GLU A 23 2.90 10.79 11.51
CA GLU A 23 3.39 10.26 10.26
C GLU A 23 3.61 11.46 9.38
N LYS A 24 4.81 11.55 8.81
CA LYS A 24 5.08 12.51 7.75
C LYS A 24 3.95 12.43 6.74
N ASP A 25 3.40 13.58 6.39
CA ASP A 25 2.43 13.67 5.31
C ASP A 25 3.20 13.51 3.98
N TYR A 26 3.07 12.33 3.39
CA TYR A 26 3.70 12.03 2.11
C TYR A 26 2.75 12.48 1.00
N ASN A 27 3.29 13.20 0.01
CA ASN A 27 2.55 13.54 -1.20
C ASN A 27 3.15 12.78 -2.40
N ILE A 28 2.77 11.51 -2.53
CA ILE A 28 3.27 10.63 -3.57
C ILE A 28 2.36 10.73 -4.80
N ASP A 29 2.92 11.16 -5.93
CA ASP A 29 2.28 10.98 -7.23
C ASP A 29 2.37 9.50 -7.63
N LYS A 30 1.26 8.76 -7.49
CA LYS A 30 1.20 7.32 -7.77
C LYS A 30 1.59 6.99 -9.21
N ALA A 31 1.10 7.77 -10.17
CA ALA A 31 1.32 7.51 -11.60
C ALA A 31 2.79 7.77 -11.95
N ALA A 32 3.37 8.86 -11.43
CA ALA A 32 4.78 9.15 -11.63
C ALA A 32 5.69 8.10 -10.95
N LEU A 33 5.38 7.66 -9.72
CA LEU A 33 6.13 6.60 -9.05
C LEU A 33 6.02 5.27 -9.81
N ALA A 34 4.81 4.88 -10.21
CA ALA A 34 4.61 3.62 -10.93
C ALA A 34 5.36 3.61 -12.27
N LYS A 35 5.27 4.71 -13.02
CA LYS A 35 6.04 4.88 -14.27
C LYS A 35 7.55 4.83 -14.03
N ALA A 36 8.05 5.50 -12.99
CA ALA A 36 9.49 5.49 -12.67
C ALA A 36 9.98 4.09 -12.30
N LEU A 37 9.16 3.29 -11.60
CA LEU A 37 9.48 1.89 -11.31
C LEU A 37 9.53 1.04 -12.58
N VAL A 38 8.52 1.17 -13.46
CA VAL A 38 8.44 0.43 -14.73
C VAL A 38 9.60 0.79 -15.65
N ASP A 39 9.92 2.07 -15.81
CA ASP A 39 11.02 2.54 -16.65
C ASP A 39 12.40 2.34 -15.99
N GLY A 40 12.42 2.10 -14.67
CA GLY A 40 13.63 2.06 -13.84
C GLY A 40 14.45 0.78 -13.94
N GLY A 41 14.01 -0.19 -14.75
CA GLY A 41 14.76 -1.41 -15.06
C GLY A 41 14.78 -2.45 -13.94
N CYS A 42 13.90 -2.34 -12.94
CA CYS A 42 13.79 -3.36 -11.90
C CYS A 42 13.01 -4.61 -12.32
N PHE A 43 12.25 -4.53 -13.41
CA PHE A 43 11.50 -5.64 -13.99
C PHE A 43 12.29 -6.31 -15.12
N GLN A 44 12.17 -7.63 -15.24
CA GLN A 44 12.69 -8.38 -16.39
C GLN A 44 11.63 -8.60 -17.48
N ASP A 45 10.36 -8.62 -17.09
CA ASP A 45 9.21 -8.75 -17.96
C ASP A 45 8.76 -7.38 -18.49
N SER A 46 7.99 -7.39 -19.58
CA SER A 46 7.32 -6.20 -20.07
C SER A 46 6.10 -5.92 -19.19
N MET A 47 6.12 -4.79 -18.47
CA MET A 47 5.02 -4.39 -17.60
C MET A 47 3.95 -3.64 -18.38
N MET A 48 2.70 -4.04 -18.23
CA MET A 48 1.53 -3.37 -18.81
C MET A 48 0.62 -2.82 -17.72
N GLU A 49 0.20 -1.58 -17.88
CA GLU A 49 -0.79 -0.99 -16.98
C GLU A 49 -2.13 -1.71 -17.13
N VAL A 50 -2.75 -2.03 -16.00
CA VAL A 50 -4.05 -2.72 -15.96
C VAL A 50 -5.12 -1.82 -15.33
N PRO A 51 -6.39 -1.89 -15.77
CA PRO A 51 -7.44 -1.02 -15.27
C PRO A 51 -7.66 -1.17 -13.76
N SER A 52 -7.73 -0.07 -13.01
CA SER A 52 -7.83 -0.10 -11.54
C SER A 52 -9.07 -0.83 -11.01
N GLN A 53 -10.10 -1.02 -11.83
CA GLN A 53 -11.31 -1.78 -11.48
C GLN A 53 -11.01 -3.26 -11.15
N ILE A 54 -9.85 -3.77 -11.59
CA ILE A 54 -9.43 -5.14 -11.28
C ILE A 54 -8.79 -5.27 -9.89
N LEU A 55 -8.53 -4.15 -9.20
CA LEU A 55 -7.91 -4.12 -7.87
C LEU A 55 -8.64 -5.03 -6.87
N LYS A 56 -9.97 -5.00 -6.88
CA LYS A 56 -10.84 -5.79 -5.99
C LYS A 56 -10.72 -7.31 -6.16
N TYR A 57 -10.11 -7.78 -7.24
CA TYR A 57 -9.83 -9.21 -7.45
C TYR A 57 -8.51 -9.65 -6.83
N SER A 58 -7.63 -8.70 -6.48
CA SER A 58 -6.36 -8.94 -5.81
C SER A 58 -6.41 -8.55 -4.34
N TYR A 59 -7.06 -7.43 -4.01
CA TYR A 59 -7.02 -6.83 -2.68
C TYR A 59 -8.44 -6.64 -2.13
N GLU A 60 -8.60 -6.98 -0.86
CA GLU A 60 -9.78 -6.69 -0.03
C GLU A 60 -9.68 -5.24 0.51
N VAL A 61 -10.13 -4.28 -0.30
CA VAL A 61 -10.05 -2.83 0.00
C VAL A 61 -11.38 -2.13 -0.25
N SER A 62 -11.59 -0.97 0.39
CA SER A 62 -12.79 -0.15 0.16
C SER A 62 -12.76 0.54 -1.20
N GLU A 63 -13.93 1.01 -1.66
CA GLU A 63 -14.06 1.71 -2.96
C GLU A 63 -13.32 3.05 -3.00
N ASP A 64 -13.04 3.64 -1.84
CA ASP A 64 -12.30 4.91 -1.74
C ASP A 64 -10.77 4.73 -1.92
N VAL A 65 -10.29 3.49 -2.02
CA VAL A 65 -8.88 3.20 -2.33
C VAL A 65 -8.66 3.33 -3.84
N SER A 66 -7.73 4.20 -4.21
CA SER A 66 -7.31 4.36 -5.60
C SER A 66 -5.95 3.73 -5.83
N ALA A 67 -5.69 3.20 -7.02
CA ALA A 67 -4.45 2.51 -7.32
C ALA A 67 -4.00 2.68 -8.78
N VAL A 68 -2.69 2.56 -8.98
CA VAL A 68 -2.07 2.33 -10.29
C VAL A 68 -1.44 0.95 -10.27
N LEU A 69 -1.73 0.13 -11.27
CA LEU A 69 -1.36 -1.27 -11.32
C LEU A 69 -0.65 -1.59 -12.63
N TYR A 70 0.42 -2.37 -12.54
CA TYR A 70 1.10 -2.97 -13.68
C TYR A 70 1.28 -4.46 -13.45
N ARG A 71 1.15 -5.25 -14.51
CA ARG A 71 1.43 -6.69 -14.52
C ARG A 71 2.37 -7.05 -15.66
N GLY A 72 3.22 -8.05 -15.42
CA GLY A 72 4.02 -8.69 -16.47
C GLY A 72 3.15 -9.43 -17.49
N THR A 73 3.80 -10.08 -18.44
CA THR A 73 3.15 -10.85 -19.52
C THR A 73 2.60 -12.21 -19.06
N ASN A 74 2.70 -12.52 -17.75
CA ASN A 74 2.53 -13.83 -17.12
C ASN A 74 3.66 -14.82 -17.43
N ALA A 75 4.74 -14.40 -18.08
CA ALA A 75 5.98 -15.18 -18.14
C ALA A 75 6.67 -15.24 -16.76
N THR A 76 6.41 -14.23 -15.93
CA THR A 76 6.90 -14.08 -14.57
C THR A 76 5.76 -13.66 -13.64
N ALA A 77 5.97 -13.76 -12.33
CA ALA A 77 5.09 -13.26 -11.29
C ALA A 77 5.26 -11.75 -11.00
N GLU A 78 5.91 -10.99 -11.88
CA GLU A 78 6.16 -9.57 -11.65
C GLU A 78 4.87 -8.74 -11.70
N GLU A 79 4.62 -8.01 -10.62
CA GLU A 79 3.45 -7.17 -10.41
C GLU A 79 3.84 -5.91 -9.63
N LEU A 80 3.24 -4.78 -9.97
CA LEU A 80 3.39 -3.52 -9.26
C LEU A 80 2.01 -2.94 -8.95
N THR A 81 1.78 -2.57 -7.71
CA THR A 81 0.57 -1.87 -7.27
C THR A 81 0.99 -0.72 -6.34
N VAL A 82 0.64 0.51 -6.72
CA VAL A 82 0.76 1.69 -5.86
C VAL A 82 -0.65 2.11 -5.45
N LEU A 83 -0.98 1.96 -4.17
CA LEU A 83 -2.29 2.25 -3.60
C LEU A 83 -2.25 3.54 -2.76
N GLU A 84 -3.36 4.26 -2.75
CA GLU A 84 -3.63 5.40 -1.88
C GLU A 84 -4.98 5.20 -1.21
N ALA A 85 -4.94 5.09 0.11
CA ALA A 85 -6.12 5.04 0.96
C ALA A 85 -6.62 6.46 1.29
N PRO A 86 -7.86 6.59 1.81
CA PRO A 86 -8.40 7.89 2.25
C PRO A 86 -7.53 8.58 3.28
N ASP A 87 -6.93 7.81 4.19
CA ASP A 87 -6.08 8.28 5.27
C ASP A 87 -5.05 7.23 5.69
N ALA A 88 -4.14 7.63 6.58
CA ALA A 88 -3.08 6.80 7.10
C ALA A 88 -3.57 5.64 8.00
N GLU A 89 -4.79 5.72 8.52
CA GLU A 89 -5.39 4.66 9.31
C GLU A 89 -5.91 3.54 8.42
N SER A 90 -6.70 3.91 7.41
CA SER A 90 -7.22 3.03 6.38
C SER A 90 -6.08 2.34 5.62
N ALA A 91 -4.94 3.00 5.42
CA ALA A 91 -3.76 2.41 4.79
C ALA A 91 -3.15 1.23 5.55
N LYS A 92 -3.45 1.04 6.86
CA LYS A 92 -3.04 -0.16 7.61
C LYS A 92 -3.78 -1.39 7.10
N ALA A 93 -5.11 -1.30 6.95
CA ALA A 93 -5.91 -2.38 6.39
C ALA A 93 -5.52 -2.67 4.92
N VAL A 94 -5.17 -1.63 4.15
CA VAL A 94 -4.65 -1.82 2.78
C VAL A 94 -3.32 -2.57 2.78
N LEU A 95 -2.41 -2.27 3.71
CA LEU A 95 -1.14 -2.97 3.86
C LEU A 95 -1.34 -4.46 4.22
N ASP A 96 -2.25 -4.74 5.16
CA ASP A 96 -2.58 -6.11 5.57
C ASP A 96 -3.17 -6.91 4.40
N SER A 97 -4.09 -6.30 3.65
CA SER A 97 -4.69 -6.90 2.45
C SER A 97 -3.65 -7.19 1.37
N ALA A 98 -2.73 -6.25 1.12
CA ALA A 98 -1.66 -6.44 0.17
C ALA A 98 -0.67 -7.54 0.59
N SER A 99 -0.39 -7.65 1.88
CA SER A 99 0.46 -8.71 2.42
C SER A 99 -0.21 -10.08 2.23
N ALA A 100 -1.49 -10.20 2.60
CA ALA A 100 -2.26 -11.43 2.44
C ALA A 100 -2.39 -11.88 0.97
N TYR A 101 -2.54 -10.92 0.05
CA TYR A 101 -2.52 -11.20 -1.38
C TYR A 101 -1.19 -11.79 -1.84
N LEU A 102 -0.06 -11.16 -1.47
CA LEU A 102 1.27 -11.65 -1.84
C LEU A 102 1.58 -13.02 -1.23
N ASP A 103 1.16 -13.27 0.01
CA ASP A 103 1.31 -14.57 0.66
C ASP A 103 0.51 -15.66 -0.08
N THR A 104 -0.74 -15.37 -0.44
CA THR A 104 -1.60 -16.28 -1.20
C THR A 104 -1.03 -16.54 -2.61
N LEU A 105 -0.51 -15.49 -3.25
CA LEU A 105 0.12 -15.59 -4.56
C LEU A 105 1.39 -16.46 -4.49
N ALA A 106 2.26 -16.23 -3.51
CA ALA A 106 3.46 -17.04 -3.29
C ALA A 106 3.11 -18.52 -3.01
N ALA A 107 2.13 -18.79 -2.15
CA ALA A 107 1.65 -20.15 -1.88
C ALA A 107 1.04 -20.84 -3.11
N THR A 108 0.46 -20.06 -4.03
CA THR A 108 -0.04 -20.58 -5.30
C THR A 108 1.12 -20.95 -6.23
N TYR A 109 2.11 -20.06 -6.37
CA TYR A 109 3.30 -20.31 -7.19
C TYR A 109 4.17 -21.43 -6.64
N ASP A 110 4.26 -21.63 -5.33
CA ASP A 110 4.99 -22.74 -4.71
C ASP A 110 4.61 -24.12 -5.27
N LYS A 111 3.36 -24.26 -5.71
CA LYS A 111 2.83 -25.53 -6.24
C LYS A 111 3.42 -25.92 -7.59
N TYR A 112 3.96 -24.97 -8.36
CA TYR A 112 4.43 -25.23 -9.72
C TYR A 112 5.71 -24.49 -10.14
N ASN A 113 6.09 -23.43 -9.45
CA ASN A 113 7.28 -22.64 -9.74
C ASN A 113 7.83 -21.97 -8.46
N ALA A 114 8.69 -22.71 -7.74
CA ALA A 114 9.30 -22.25 -6.49
C ALA A 114 10.20 -21.00 -6.65
N ALA A 115 10.81 -20.80 -7.82
CA ALA A 115 11.66 -19.63 -8.07
C ALA A 115 10.83 -18.34 -8.12
N GLU A 116 9.67 -18.39 -8.77
CA GLU A 116 8.74 -17.26 -8.80
C GLU A 116 8.09 -17.02 -7.44
N ALA A 117 7.77 -18.09 -6.69
CA ALA A 117 7.31 -17.96 -5.31
C ALA A 117 8.34 -17.27 -4.40
N ALA A 118 9.62 -17.59 -4.56
CA ALA A 118 10.71 -16.91 -3.86
C ALA A 118 10.81 -15.42 -4.25
N ARG A 119 10.58 -15.08 -5.52
CA ARG A 119 10.51 -13.67 -5.96
C ARG A 119 9.37 -12.93 -5.27
N ILE A 120 8.16 -13.50 -5.24
CA ILE A 120 6.98 -12.90 -4.59
C ILE A 120 7.26 -12.65 -3.10
N ARG A 121 7.85 -13.62 -2.39
CA ARG A 121 8.22 -13.45 -0.98
C ARG A 121 9.27 -12.37 -0.74
N ASN A 122 10.10 -12.08 -1.74
CA ASN A 122 11.10 -11.01 -1.67
C ASN A 122 10.53 -9.64 -2.09
N ALA A 123 9.23 -9.54 -2.40
CA ALA A 123 8.61 -8.30 -2.81
C ALA A 123 8.85 -7.15 -1.82
N ILE A 124 8.82 -5.94 -2.36
CA ILE A 124 8.74 -4.73 -1.55
C ILE A 124 7.28 -4.54 -1.20
N ILE A 125 6.97 -4.51 0.09
CA ILE A 125 5.65 -4.14 0.60
C ILE A 125 5.82 -3.14 1.73
N ILE A 126 5.49 -1.87 1.47
CA ILE A 126 5.72 -0.79 2.42
C ILE A 126 4.53 0.16 2.49
N ARG A 127 4.36 0.79 3.66
CA ARG A 127 3.41 1.87 3.88
C ARG A 127 4.14 3.20 4.14
N ARG A 128 3.62 4.28 3.59
CA ARG A 128 4.08 5.67 3.78
C ARG A 128 2.87 6.59 3.91
N GLY A 129 2.50 6.94 5.14
CA GLY A 129 1.26 7.65 5.41
C GLY A 129 0.06 6.85 4.90
N ARG A 130 -0.71 7.46 3.99
CA ARG A 130 -1.88 6.86 3.33
C ARG A 130 -1.55 5.99 2.10
N PHE A 131 -0.28 5.87 1.72
CA PHE A 131 0.14 5.10 0.55
C PHE A 131 0.67 3.72 0.93
N VAL A 132 0.37 2.73 0.08
CA VAL A 132 0.95 1.38 0.15
C VAL A 132 1.56 1.05 -1.21
N ILE A 133 2.78 0.54 -1.22
CA ILE A 133 3.49 0.14 -2.44
C ILE A 133 3.79 -1.35 -2.31
N ALA A 134 3.25 -2.15 -3.23
CA ALA A 134 3.55 -3.56 -3.39
C ALA A 134 4.24 -3.76 -4.75
N CYS A 135 5.47 -4.25 -4.75
CA CYS A 135 6.30 -4.41 -5.94
C CYS A 135 7.02 -5.76 -5.92
N VAL A 136 6.55 -6.68 -6.77
CA VAL A 136 7.22 -7.94 -7.09
C VAL A 136 8.08 -7.68 -8.34
N CYS A 137 9.39 -7.57 -8.15
CA CYS A 137 10.33 -7.23 -9.22
C CYS A 137 11.59 -8.10 -9.14
N ASN A 138 12.37 -8.10 -10.21
CA ASN A 138 13.64 -8.81 -10.31
C ASN A 138 14.76 -8.11 -9.51
N ASP A 139 14.95 -6.79 -9.69
CA ASP A 139 15.95 -6.00 -8.98
C ASP A 139 15.31 -5.15 -7.87
N LYS A 140 15.21 -5.76 -6.69
CA LYS A 140 14.67 -5.12 -5.48
C LYS A 140 15.43 -3.85 -5.09
N ALA A 141 16.75 -3.85 -5.18
CA ALA A 141 17.57 -2.72 -4.75
C ALA A 141 17.37 -1.50 -5.67
N ALA A 142 17.24 -1.73 -6.98
CA ALA A 142 16.89 -0.68 -7.94
C ALA A 142 15.51 -0.09 -7.63
N ALA A 143 14.51 -0.95 -7.34
CA ALA A 143 13.17 -0.51 -6.99
C ALA A 143 13.12 0.30 -5.68
N GLU A 144 13.81 -0.16 -4.61
CA GLU A 144 13.90 0.55 -3.33
C GLU A 144 14.51 1.95 -3.51
N LYS A 145 15.58 2.08 -4.31
CA LYS A 145 16.21 3.36 -4.60
C LYS A 145 15.27 4.34 -5.32
N ILE A 146 14.38 3.85 -6.17
CA ILE A 146 13.37 4.70 -6.84
C ILE A 146 12.31 5.11 -5.82
N ILE A 147 11.76 4.16 -5.05
CA ILE A 147 10.74 4.41 -4.01
C ILE A 147 11.22 5.46 -3.00
N ASP A 148 12.47 5.37 -2.55
CA ASP A 148 13.06 6.31 -1.60
C ASP A 148 13.15 7.75 -2.13
N GLN A 149 13.12 7.96 -3.45
CA GLN A 149 13.07 9.31 -4.04
C GLN A 149 11.69 9.95 -3.91
N TYR A 150 10.64 9.14 -3.87
CA TYR A 150 9.25 9.59 -3.77
C TYR A 150 8.75 9.62 -2.32
N CYS A 151 9.43 8.94 -1.40
CA CYS A 151 9.01 8.78 0.01
C CYS A 151 9.87 9.60 1.00
N LYS A 152 10.25 10.83 0.67
CA LYS A 152 11.12 11.68 1.51
C LYS A 152 10.35 12.57 2.51
#